data_AF-A0A4S4LZH3-F1
#
_entry.id   AF-A0A4S4LZH3-F1
#
_cell.length_a   1.000
_cell.length_b   1.000
_cell.length_c   1.000
_cell.angle_alpha   90.00
_cell.angle_beta   90.00
_cell.angle_gamma   90.00
#
_symmetry.space_group_name_H-M   'P 1'
#
loop_
_entity.id
_entity.type
_entity.pdbx_description
1 polymer ?
#
loop_
_entity_poly.entity_id
_entity_poly.type
_entity_poly.pdbx_seq_one_letter_code
_entity_poly.pdbx_strand_id
1 'polypeptide(L)'
;MEIPTKLASKSGVLDQHCDIQGFRRRVLPIAADSQKVVAVICACASSSASDGKIISFIFHQKTFVSDTWNDSDEVIRLVESSPILHGSDDSLVQISDDTVVKFGHTFSSTSSEALAMNLVRAQTSIPVPRVRQVVRHMHPEGEGLIVMDLIRNGRQLHACWPSLSLWAKFKVVLTMRYYLRQLRQVQDEHSATPGPIGPEPSLCNGLQFGYDSQGPFPTTTALAEHFHKVLRFAQARGSQGYAASPGCDPLDESIFSPLVFTHNDLNMRNILLDDDGRLWIVDWGFSGFFPTWFEYLGMLFAAQKDRERRGWQMMVKFMTEPAFEVERWMAKIGYDYTQAP
;
A
#
# COMPACT_ATOMS: atom_id res chain seq x y z
N MET A 1 59.64 16.54 -13.99
CA MET A 1 59.01 16.12 -15.25
C MET A 1 57.52 16.07 -15.02
N GLU A 2 56.66 16.70 -15.78
CA GLU A 2 56.67 18.00 -16.45
C GLU A 2 55.19 18.33 -16.65
N ILE A 3 54.84 19.57 -16.41
CA ILE A 3 53.53 20.18 -16.70
C ILE A 3 53.47 20.43 -18.22
N PRO A 4 52.26 20.50 -18.81
CA PRO A 4 52.01 21.61 -19.74
C PRO A 4 50.63 22.27 -19.48
N THR A 5 50.55 23.54 -19.05
CA THR A 5 50.46 24.83 -19.78
C THR A 5 49.21 25.11 -20.65
N LYS A 6 48.38 26.02 -20.09
CA LYS A 6 47.52 27.10 -20.65
C LYS A 6 47.35 27.29 -22.17
N LEU A 7 46.11 27.58 -22.59
CA LEU A 7 45.69 28.71 -23.47
C LEU A 7 44.15 28.87 -23.33
N ALA A 8 43.63 29.93 -22.69
CA ALA A 8 43.29 31.27 -23.21
C ALA A 8 41.85 31.41 -23.75
N SER A 9 41.22 32.50 -23.30
CA SER A 9 39.87 33.03 -23.50
C SER A 9 39.32 33.10 -24.94
N LYS A 10 37.98 33.08 -25.08
CA LYS A 10 37.21 34.19 -25.68
C LYS A 10 35.72 34.13 -25.38
N SER A 11 35.21 35.29 -24.96
CA SER A 11 33.83 35.73 -24.83
C SER A 11 33.08 35.79 -26.16
N GLY A 12 31.77 35.55 -26.14
CA GLY A 12 30.87 35.84 -27.25
C GLY A 12 29.41 35.74 -26.84
N VAL A 13 28.87 36.84 -26.32
CA VAL A 13 27.43 37.13 -26.21
C VAL A 13 26.88 37.34 -27.63
N LEU A 14 25.68 36.85 -27.93
CA LEU A 14 24.73 37.53 -28.82
C LEU A 14 23.31 36.96 -28.65
N ASP A 15 22.46 37.78 -28.05
CA ASP A 15 21.00 37.76 -28.11
C ASP A 15 20.49 37.78 -29.54
N GLN A 16 19.42 37.04 -29.84
CA GLN A 16 18.47 37.38 -30.89
C GLN A 16 17.03 37.06 -30.44
N HIS A 17 16.28 38.13 -30.14
CA HIS A 17 14.82 38.19 -30.26
C HIS A 17 14.40 38.07 -31.73
N CYS A 18 13.28 37.38 -32.02
CA CYS A 18 12.17 38.01 -32.74
C CYS A 18 10.87 37.18 -32.67
N ASP A 19 9.81 37.94 -32.45
CA ASP A 19 8.40 37.67 -32.27
C ASP A 19 7.67 37.65 -33.62
N ILE A 20 6.69 36.76 -33.88
CA ILE A 20 5.65 36.95 -34.92
C ILE A 20 4.32 36.29 -34.52
N GLN A 21 3.28 37.12 -34.50
CA GLN A 21 1.87 36.84 -34.29
C GLN A 21 1.14 36.22 -35.51
N GLY A 22 0.10 35.43 -35.23
CA GLY A 22 -1.23 35.60 -35.86
C GLY A 22 -1.70 34.57 -36.91
N PHE A 23 -2.84 33.92 -36.66
CA PHE A 23 -4.04 34.01 -37.53
C PHE A 23 -5.32 33.42 -36.88
N ARG A 24 -6.45 34.10 -37.12
CA ARG A 24 -7.80 33.82 -36.61
C ARG A 24 -8.65 32.97 -37.58
N ARG A 25 -9.53 32.14 -36.98
CA ARG A 25 -10.90 31.69 -37.36
C ARG A 25 -11.14 30.90 -38.67
N ARG A 26 -11.74 29.71 -38.51
CA ARG A 26 -13.06 29.37 -39.10
C ARG A 26 -13.74 28.22 -38.34
N VAL A 27 -15.00 28.43 -37.96
CA VAL A 27 -15.95 27.42 -37.46
C VAL A 27 -16.75 26.93 -38.67
N LEU A 28 -17.01 25.63 -38.78
CA LEU A 28 -18.31 25.02 -39.13
C LEU A 28 -18.29 23.50 -38.79
N PRO A 29 -19.45 22.86 -38.53
CA PRO A 29 -19.61 21.70 -37.64
C PRO A 29 -19.85 20.38 -38.38
N ILE A 30 -19.40 19.24 -37.82
CA ILE A 30 -19.92 17.90 -38.17
C ILE A 30 -19.95 16.99 -36.93
N ALA A 31 -21.02 16.21 -36.88
CA ALA A 31 -21.59 15.32 -35.89
C ALA A 31 -20.67 14.32 -35.14
N ALA A 32 -21.17 13.97 -33.94
CA ALA A 32 -21.12 12.69 -33.23
C ALA A 32 -20.15 11.61 -33.74
N ASP A 33 -19.26 11.11 -32.88
CA ASP A 33 -19.48 9.83 -32.18
C ASP A 33 -18.32 9.52 -31.21
N SER A 34 -18.62 8.81 -30.13
CA SER A 34 -17.68 8.11 -29.23
C SER A 34 -16.59 8.92 -28.49
N GLN A 35 -16.93 9.46 -27.31
CA GLN A 35 -15.93 9.77 -26.27
C GLN A 35 -15.41 8.44 -25.69
N LYS A 36 -14.25 8.01 -26.16
CA LYS A 36 -13.46 6.92 -25.56
C LYS A 36 -12.78 7.44 -24.29
N VAL A 37 -13.01 6.75 -23.19
CA VAL A 37 -12.30 6.91 -21.91
C VAL A 37 -10.83 6.55 -22.15
N VAL A 38 -9.95 7.54 -22.08
CA VAL A 38 -8.51 7.35 -22.06
C VAL A 38 -8.09 7.24 -20.60
N ALA A 39 -7.93 6.02 -20.10
CA ALA A 39 -7.22 5.79 -18.85
C ALA A 39 -5.72 5.97 -19.11
N VAL A 40 -5.17 7.07 -18.60
CA VAL A 40 -3.74 7.40 -18.71
C VAL A 40 -2.97 6.55 -17.70
N ILE A 41 -2.22 5.56 -18.18
CA ILE A 41 -1.15 4.91 -17.42
C ILE A 41 0.08 5.82 -17.53
N CYS A 42 0.47 6.45 -16.42
CA CYS A 42 1.65 7.30 -16.37
C CYS A 42 2.90 6.43 -16.16
N ALA A 43 3.60 6.11 -17.25
CA ALA A 43 4.95 5.57 -17.18
C ALA A 43 5.93 6.70 -16.83
N CYS A 44 6.56 6.64 -15.65
CA CYS A 44 7.77 7.39 -15.39
C CYS A 44 8.96 6.60 -15.94
N ALA A 45 9.34 6.85 -17.20
CA ALA A 45 10.63 6.46 -17.74
C ALA A 45 11.61 7.61 -17.56
N SER A 46 12.67 7.39 -16.77
CA SER A 46 13.85 8.26 -16.76
C SER A 46 14.62 8.10 -18.07
N SER A 47 14.61 9.18 -18.86
CA SER A 47 15.54 9.55 -19.93
C SER A 47 16.57 8.52 -20.44
N SER A 48 16.34 7.98 -21.62
CA SER A 48 17.29 8.08 -22.74
C SER A 48 16.51 8.00 -24.06
N ALA A 49 16.87 8.86 -25.01
CA ALA A 49 16.15 9.10 -26.24
C ALA A 49 16.43 8.02 -27.29
N SER A 50 15.39 7.41 -27.85
CA SER A 50 15.28 7.11 -29.29
C SER A 50 13.90 6.52 -29.66
N ASP A 51 13.30 7.14 -30.67
CA ASP A 51 12.27 6.66 -31.60
C ASP A 51 10.96 6.06 -31.05
N GLY A 52 9.97 6.95 -30.93
CA GLY A 52 8.58 6.60 -30.64
C GLY A 52 7.92 5.77 -31.74
N LYS A 53 7.54 4.55 -31.38
CA LYS A 53 6.41 3.83 -31.99
C LYS A 53 5.28 3.79 -30.96
N ILE A 54 4.22 4.55 -31.22
CA ILE A 54 2.94 4.42 -30.51
C ILE A 54 2.34 3.09 -30.98
N ILE A 55 2.42 2.05 -30.15
CA ILE A 55 1.68 0.81 -30.38
C ILE A 55 0.30 0.98 -29.75
N SER A 56 -0.68 1.31 -30.58
CA SER A 56 -2.09 1.32 -30.20
C SER A 56 -2.59 -0.13 -30.15
N PHE A 57 -2.65 -0.74 -28.97
CA PHE A 57 -3.37 -1.99 -28.78
C PHE A 57 -4.87 -1.70 -28.60
N ILE A 58 -5.65 -1.97 -29.64
CA ILE A 58 -7.12 -2.02 -29.54
C ILE A 58 -7.48 -3.42 -29.07
N PHE A 59 -7.67 -3.62 -27.78
CA PHE A 59 -8.36 -4.80 -27.29
C PHE A 59 -9.87 -4.58 -27.40
N HIS A 60 -10.56 -5.43 -28.16
CA HIS A 60 -12.00 -5.60 -28.03
C HIS A 60 -12.26 -6.39 -26.74
N GLN A 61 -12.14 -5.74 -25.57
CA GLN A 61 -12.77 -6.28 -24.37
C GLN A 61 -14.27 -6.16 -24.58
N LYS A 62 -14.98 -7.30 -24.62
CA LYS A 62 -16.43 -7.30 -24.54
C LYS A 62 -16.79 -6.62 -23.22
N THR A 63 -17.55 -5.54 -23.29
CA THR A 63 -18.14 -4.86 -22.13
C THR A 63 -19.07 -5.87 -21.44
N PHE A 64 -18.56 -6.57 -20.43
CA PHE A 64 -19.31 -7.53 -19.65
C PHE A 64 -19.38 -7.00 -18.22
N VAL A 65 -20.50 -6.35 -17.89
CA VAL A 65 -20.84 -6.04 -16.49
C VAL A 65 -21.53 -7.29 -15.95
N SER A 66 -20.76 -8.25 -15.45
CA SER A 66 -21.30 -9.39 -14.72
C SER A 66 -21.42 -9.01 -13.25
N ASP A 67 -22.65 -8.90 -12.76
CA ASP A 67 -22.92 -8.70 -11.33
C ASP A 67 -22.74 -9.99 -10.51
N THR A 68 -22.56 -11.15 -11.17
CA THR A 68 -22.47 -12.45 -10.51
C THR A 68 -21.24 -13.23 -10.99
N TRP A 69 -20.10 -12.99 -10.35
CA TRP A 69 -18.92 -13.86 -10.43
C TRP A 69 -19.17 -15.11 -9.58
N ASN A 70 -20.14 -15.94 -9.99
CA ASN A 70 -20.51 -17.16 -9.27
C ASN A 70 -19.83 -18.41 -9.85
N ASP A 71 -19.39 -18.35 -11.11
CA ASP A 71 -18.67 -19.42 -11.78
C ASP A 71 -17.16 -19.25 -11.60
N SER A 72 -16.58 -20.09 -10.74
CA SER A 72 -15.14 -20.06 -10.45
C SER A 72 -14.30 -20.46 -11.68
N ASP A 73 -14.80 -21.35 -12.53
CA ASP A 73 -14.08 -21.81 -13.73
C ASP A 73 -14.07 -20.73 -14.80
N GLU A 74 -15.12 -19.90 -14.89
CA GLU A 74 -15.11 -18.70 -15.72
C GLU A 74 -14.08 -17.67 -15.24
N VAL A 75 -14.03 -17.40 -13.93
CA VAL A 75 -13.03 -16.49 -13.35
C VAL A 75 -11.61 -16.97 -13.64
N ILE A 76 -11.31 -18.25 -13.40
CA ILE A 76 -9.98 -18.83 -13.66
C ILE A 76 -9.60 -18.68 -15.14
N ARG A 77 -10.50 -19.04 -16.07
CA ARG A 77 -10.24 -18.89 -17.51
C ARG A 77 -9.95 -17.45 -17.92
N LEU A 78 -10.66 -16.48 -17.36
CA LEU A 78 -10.44 -15.06 -17.64
C LEU A 78 -9.11 -14.58 -17.07
N VAL A 79 -8.76 -15.01 -15.86
CA VAL A 79 -7.48 -14.69 -15.22
C VAL A 79 -6.30 -15.24 -16.03
N GLU A 80 -6.35 -16.51 -16.43
CA GLU A 80 -5.28 -17.16 -17.21
C GLU A 80 -5.10 -16.57 -18.62
N SER A 81 -6.16 -16.00 -19.20
CA SER A 81 -6.14 -15.42 -20.56
C SER A 81 -5.87 -13.92 -20.59
N SER A 82 -5.88 -13.24 -19.44
CA SER A 82 -5.71 -11.79 -19.34
C SER A 82 -4.30 -11.43 -18.87
N PRO A 83 -3.73 -10.31 -19.34
CA PRO A 83 -2.41 -9.88 -18.91
C PRO A 83 -2.43 -9.41 -17.45
N ILE A 84 -1.34 -9.70 -16.74
CA ILE A 84 -1.09 -9.11 -15.42
C ILE A 84 -0.88 -7.61 -15.59
N LEU A 85 -1.57 -6.82 -14.77
CA LEU A 85 -1.40 -5.39 -14.67
C LEU A 85 -0.04 -5.08 -14.04
N HIS A 86 0.80 -4.35 -14.76
CA HIS A 86 2.10 -3.92 -14.23
C HIS A 86 1.96 -2.63 -13.41
N GLY A 87 2.78 -2.50 -12.36
CA GLY A 87 2.90 -1.27 -11.56
C GLY A 87 2.36 -1.36 -10.13
N SER A 88 1.84 -2.52 -9.71
CA SER A 88 1.60 -2.89 -8.31
C SER A 88 2.68 -3.87 -7.81
N ASP A 89 2.90 -3.92 -6.49
CA ASP A 89 3.70 -4.98 -5.86
C ASP A 89 2.94 -6.34 -5.90
N ASP A 90 1.60 -6.29 -6.02
CA ASP A 90 0.72 -7.44 -6.21
C ASP A 90 0.54 -7.82 -7.68
N SER A 91 0.33 -9.11 -7.94
CA SER A 91 -0.15 -9.61 -9.23
C SER A 91 -1.66 -9.37 -9.33
N LEU A 92 -2.04 -8.39 -10.16
CA LEU A 92 -3.44 -8.00 -10.42
C LEU A 92 -3.82 -8.31 -11.88
N VAL A 93 -5.04 -8.77 -12.11
CA VAL A 93 -5.58 -9.04 -13.46
C VAL A 93 -6.95 -8.40 -13.60
N GLN A 94 -7.13 -7.53 -14.60
CA GLN A 94 -8.45 -6.98 -14.91
C GLN A 94 -9.22 -7.92 -15.82
N ILE A 95 -10.35 -8.45 -15.34
CA ILE A 95 -11.18 -9.42 -16.08
C ILE A 95 -12.43 -8.80 -16.70
N SER A 96 -12.80 -7.57 -16.30
CA SER A 96 -13.88 -6.78 -16.92
C SER A 96 -13.66 -5.28 -16.71
N ASP A 97 -14.55 -4.43 -17.24
CA ASP A 97 -14.47 -2.97 -17.08
C ASP A 97 -14.57 -2.49 -15.63
N ASP A 98 -15.11 -3.30 -14.74
CA ASP A 98 -15.42 -2.96 -13.34
C ASP A 98 -14.86 -3.96 -12.32
N THR A 99 -14.09 -4.95 -12.77
CA THR A 99 -13.62 -6.06 -11.91
C THR A 99 -12.14 -6.32 -12.11
N VAL A 100 -11.44 -6.44 -10.98
CA VAL A 100 -10.05 -6.87 -10.91
C VAL A 100 -9.95 -8.11 -10.01
N VAL A 101 -8.96 -8.95 -10.31
CA VAL A 101 -8.60 -10.11 -9.52
C VAL A 101 -7.21 -9.91 -8.95
N LYS A 102 -7.07 -10.09 -7.63
CA LYS A 102 -5.78 -10.12 -6.94
C LYS A 102 -5.39 -11.57 -6.67
N PHE A 103 -4.15 -11.92 -6.99
CA PHE A 103 -3.54 -13.17 -6.53
C PHE A 103 -3.13 -13.04 -5.07
N GLY A 104 -3.49 -14.03 -4.26
CA GLY A 104 -3.02 -14.17 -2.88
C GLY A 104 -2.09 -15.39 -2.76
N HIS A 105 -1.02 -15.24 -1.96
CA HIS A 105 0.03 -16.24 -1.85
C HIS A 105 -0.49 -17.61 -1.40
N THR A 106 -1.27 -17.65 -0.32
CA THR A 106 -1.93 -18.87 0.17
C THR A 106 -3.43 -18.66 0.20
N PHE A 107 -4.21 -19.74 0.08
CA PHE A 107 -5.67 -19.59 0.17
C PHE A 107 -6.14 -19.08 1.55
N SER A 108 -5.41 -19.40 2.62
CA SER A 108 -5.73 -18.91 3.97
C SER A 108 -5.54 -17.39 4.10
N SER A 109 -4.41 -16.86 3.63
CA SER A 109 -4.17 -15.40 3.61
C SER A 109 -5.15 -14.68 2.69
N THR A 110 -5.45 -15.25 1.52
CA THR A 110 -6.47 -14.75 0.59
C THR A 110 -7.84 -14.63 1.26
N SER A 111 -8.25 -15.68 1.99
CA SER A 111 -9.53 -15.69 2.71
C SER A 111 -9.55 -14.67 3.84
N SER A 112 -8.44 -14.52 4.57
CA SER A 112 -8.29 -13.53 5.65
C SER A 112 -8.41 -12.10 5.13
N GLU A 113 -7.74 -11.76 4.03
CA GLU A 113 -7.81 -10.45 3.38
C GLU A 113 -9.25 -10.12 2.94
N ALA A 114 -9.93 -11.08 2.32
CA ALA A 114 -11.32 -10.90 1.91
C ALA A 114 -12.29 -10.72 3.09
N LEU A 115 -12.10 -11.46 4.19
CA LEU A 115 -12.88 -11.31 5.42
C LEU A 115 -12.66 -9.91 6.03
N ALA A 116 -11.41 -9.45 6.10
CA ALA A 116 -11.07 -8.11 6.56
C ALA A 116 -11.76 -7.01 5.75
N MET A 117 -11.70 -7.10 4.41
CA MET A 117 -12.37 -6.13 3.53
C MET A 117 -13.89 -6.11 3.76
N ASN A 118 -14.52 -7.28 3.89
CA ASN A 118 -15.95 -7.38 4.16
C ASN A 118 -16.32 -6.82 5.54
N LEU A 119 -15.51 -7.07 6.56
CA LEU A 119 -15.72 -6.58 7.92
C LEU A 119 -15.67 -5.04 7.97
N VAL A 120 -14.63 -4.45 7.37
CA VAL A 120 -14.44 -3.00 7.28
C VAL A 120 -15.59 -2.35 6.52
N ARG A 121 -15.98 -2.94 5.38
CA ARG A 121 -17.09 -2.45 4.56
C ARG A 121 -18.43 -2.49 5.31
N ALA A 122 -18.64 -3.50 6.16
CA ALA A 122 -19.89 -3.66 6.91
C ALA A 122 -20.00 -2.70 8.11
N GLN A 123 -18.88 -2.34 8.75
CA GLN A 123 -18.89 -1.64 10.04
C GLN A 123 -18.38 -0.20 9.98
N THR A 124 -17.83 0.23 8.84
CA THR A 124 -17.22 1.56 8.71
C THR A 124 -17.70 2.28 7.46
N SER A 125 -17.43 3.59 7.39
CA SER A 125 -17.60 4.39 6.19
C SER A 125 -16.36 4.40 5.29
N ILE A 126 -15.37 3.53 5.54
CA ILE A 126 -14.10 3.51 4.80
C ILE A 126 -14.39 2.93 3.41
N PRO A 127 -14.06 3.65 2.32
CA PRO A 127 -14.15 3.11 0.98
C PRO A 127 -13.14 1.98 0.79
N VAL A 128 -13.65 0.77 0.60
CA VAL A 128 -12.90 -0.46 0.32
C VAL A 128 -13.54 -1.11 -0.91
N PRO A 129 -12.75 -1.67 -1.86
CA PRO A 129 -13.28 -2.45 -2.97
C PRO A 129 -14.23 -3.54 -2.46
N ARG A 130 -15.40 -3.69 -3.08
CA ARG A 130 -16.30 -4.78 -2.70
C ARG A 130 -15.69 -6.10 -3.16
N VAL A 131 -15.51 -7.04 -2.23
CA VAL A 131 -15.19 -8.43 -2.57
C VAL A 131 -16.43 -9.04 -3.21
N ARG A 132 -16.27 -9.57 -4.42
CA ARG A 132 -17.33 -10.25 -5.18
C ARG A 132 -17.25 -11.76 -4.99
N GLN A 133 -16.04 -12.31 -4.96
CA GLN A 133 -15.80 -13.76 -4.79
C GLN A 133 -14.38 -14.01 -4.29
N VAL A 134 -14.18 -15.13 -3.60
CA VAL A 134 -12.85 -15.70 -3.32
C VAL A 134 -12.78 -17.08 -3.96
N VAL A 135 -11.74 -17.34 -4.75
CA VAL A 135 -11.57 -18.61 -5.47
C VAL A 135 -10.25 -19.25 -5.09
N ARG A 136 -10.25 -20.56 -4.82
CA ARG A 136 -9.02 -21.33 -4.65
C ARG A 136 -8.51 -21.75 -6.02
N HIS A 137 -7.29 -21.36 -6.36
CA HIS A 137 -6.70 -21.68 -7.65
C HIS A 137 -5.18 -21.73 -7.52
N MET A 138 -4.57 -22.84 -7.93
CA MET A 138 -3.12 -23.03 -7.85
C MET A 138 -2.45 -22.42 -9.08
N HIS A 139 -1.72 -21.32 -8.89
CA HIS A 139 -1.01 -20.59 -9.94
C HIS A 139 0.43 -20.29 -9.47
N PRO A 140 1.41 -20.10 -10.39
CA PRO A 140 2.76 -19.67 -10.00
C PRO A 140 2.82 -18.40 -9.14
N GLU A 141 1.82 -17.53 -9.26
CA GLU A 141 1.70 -16.28 -8.51
C GLU A 141 1.03 -16.45 -7.12
N GLY A 142 0.37 -17.58 -6.86
CA GLY A 142 -0.34 -17.82 -5.59
C GLY A 142 -1.42 -18.91 -5.65
N GLU A 143 -2.01 -19.21 -4.50
CA GLU A 143 -3.00 -20.29 -4.32
C GLU A 143 -4.45 -19.80 -4.18
N GLY A 144 -4.67 -18.49 -4.20
CA GLY A 144 -5.98 -17.88 -4.04
C GLY A 144 -6.18 -16.66 -4.92
N LEU A 145 -7.44 -16.38 -5.23
CA LEU A 145 -7.88 -15.24 -6.03
C LEU A 145 -8.94 -14.46 -5.25
N ILE A 146 -8.77 -13.15 -5.16
CA ILE A 146 -9.81 -12.22 -4.66
C ILE A 146 -10.38 -11.48 -5.86
N VAL A 147 -11.63 -11.77 -6.21
CA VAL A 147 -12.38 -11.04 -7.23
C VAL A 147 -13.05 -9.86 -6.57
N MET A 148 -12.77 -8.64 -7.03
CA MET A 148 -13.25 -7.41 -6.38
C MET A 148 -13.53 -6.28 -7.37
N ASP A 149 -14.27 -5.27 -6.91
CA ASP A 149 -14.53 -4.06 -7.70
C ASP A 149 -13.22 -3.37 -8.11
N LEU A 150 -13.10 -3.02 -9.39
CA LEU A 150 -12.07 -2.11 -9.88
C LEU A 150 -12.41 -0.67 -9.47
N ILE A 151 -11.51 -0.02 -8.75
CA ILE A 151 -11.66 1.40 -8.38
C ILE A 151 -11.34 2.27 -9.60
N ARG A 152 -12.39 2.68 -10.31
CA ARG A 152 -12.28 3.55 -11.49
C ARG A 152 -11.70 4.91 -11.10
N ASN A 153 -10.77 5.40 -11.92
CA ASN A 153 -10.07 6.68 -11.75
C ASN A 153 -9.34 6.84 -10.39
N GLY A 154 -9.14 5.75 -9.64
CA GLY A 154 -8.33 5.77 -8.43
C GLY A 154 -6.85 5.88 -8.78
N ARG A 155 -6.18 6.95 -8.32
CA ARG A 155 -4.74 7.10 -8.44
C ARG A 155 -4.08 6.86 -7.09
N GLN A 156 -3.03 6.06 -7.05
CA GLN A 156 -2.27 5.86 -5.83
C GLN A 156 -1.79 7.21 -5.25
N LEU A 157 -1.95 7.37 -3.94
CA LEU A 157 -1.68 8.61 -3.24
C LEU A 157 -0.23 9.04 -3.45
N HIS A 158 0.73 8.11 -3.47
CA HIS A 158 2.15 8.45 -3.68
C HIS A 158 2.39 9.16 -5.01
N ALA A 159 1.64 8.79 -6.05
CA ALA A 159 1.79 9.35 -7.39
C ALA A 159 1.19 10.76 -7.50
N CYS A 160 0.12 11.06 -6.76
CA CYS A 160 -0.49 12.38 -6.75
C CYS A 160 0.06 13.29 -5.64
N TRP A 161 0.68 12.74 -4.59
CA TRP A 161 1.17 13.46 -3.42
C TRP A 161 2.04 14.69 -3.73
N PRO A 162 3.01 14.63 -4.67
CA PRO A 162 3.83 15.80 -5.00
C PRO A 162 3.01 16.97 -5.57
N SER A 163 1.93 16.67 -6.30
CA SER A 163 1.04 17.68 -6.90
C SER A 163 -0.07 18.19 -5.98
N LEU A 164 -0.30 17.55 -4.82
CA LEU A 164 -1.33 17.99 -3.90
C LEU A 164 -0.94 19.29 -3.19
N SER A 165 -1.90 20.21 -3.10
CA SER A 165 -1.76 21.42 -2.29
C SER A 165 -1.63 21.09 -0.80
N LEU A 166 -1.10 22.02 0.00
CA LEU A 166 -1.02 21.86 1.46
C LEU A 166 -2.39 21.57 2.09
N TRP A 167 -3.44 22.23 1.58
CA TRP A 167 -4.81 22.00 2.05
C TRP A 167 -5.32 20.59 1.69
N ALA A 168 -5.02 20.09 0.50
CA ALA A 168 -5.38 18.73 0.11
C ALA A 168 -4.64 17.68 0.97
N LYS A 169 -3.33 17.86 1.21
CA LYS A 169 -2.56 17.00 2.11
C LYS A 169 -3.13 17.01 3.53
N PHE A 170 -3.52 18.19 4.03
CA PHE A 170 -4.18 18.30 5.33
C PHE A 170 -5.51 17.55 5.40
N LYS A 171 -6.35 17.64 4.35
CA LYS A 171 -7.57 16.82 4.26
C LYS A 171 -7.27 15.33 4.31
N VAL A 172 -6.24 14.87 3.60
CA VAL A 172 -5.82 13.46 3.63
C VAL A 172 -5.48 13.02 5.06
N VAL A 173 -4.68 13.82 5.78
CA VAL A 173 -4.33 13.53 7.18
C VAL A 173 -5.58 13.41 8.06
N LEU A 174 -6.53 14.34 7.93
CA LEU A 174 -7.78 14.31 8.71
C LEU A 174 -8.66 13.11 8.36
N THR A 175 -8.81 12.80 7.08
CA THR A 175 -9.58 11.63 6.62
C THR A 175 -8.96 10.34 7.12
N MET A 176 -7.63 10.18 7.01
CA MET A 176 -6.94 9.01 7.55
C MET A 176 -7.08 8.89 9.06
N ARG A 177 -6.96 9.99 9.81
CA ARG A 177 -7.23 10.00 11.26
C ARG A 177 -8.66 9.54 11.57
N TYR A 178 -9.63 9.96 10.76
CA TYR A 178 -11.02 9.52 10.90
C TYR A 178 -11.19 8.03 10.59
N TYR A 179 -10.55 7.50 9.54
CA TYR A 179 -10.58 6.09 9.19
C TYR A 179 -9.95 5.21 10.28
N LEU A 180 -8.77 5.58 10.77
CA LEU A 180 -8.08 4.87 11.84
C LEU A 180 -8.91 4.78 13.13
N ARG A 181 -9.68 5.82 13.45
CA ARG A 181 -10.62 5.80 14.59
C ARG A 181 -11.76 4.82 14.37
N GLN A 182 -12.27 4.69 13.15
CA GLN A 182 -13.32 3.71 12.82
C GLN A 182 -12.77 2.28 12.87
N LEU A 183 -11.58 2.03 12.33
CA LEU A 183 -10.95 0.69 12.40
C LEU A 183 -10.84 0.21 13.85
N ARG A 184 -10.46 1.08 14.78
CA ARG A 184 -10.39 0.74 16.20
C ARG A 184 -11.71 0.37 16.85
N GLN A 185 -12.83 0.72 16.22
CA GLN A 185 -14.17 0.41 16.71
C GLN A 185 -14.75 -0.85 16.05
N VAL A 186 -14.10 -1.39 15.01
CA VAL A 186 -14.51 -2.64 14.38
C VAL A 186 -14.47 -3.77 15.41
N GLN A 187 -15.52 -4.59 15.42
CA GLN A 187 -15.68 -5.74 16.29
C GLN A 187 -15.95 -6.99 15.47
N ASP A 188 -15.43 -8.10 15.95
CA ASP A 188 -15.57 -9.45 15.39
C ASP A 188 -15.50 -10.48 16.52
N GLU A 189 -15.98 -11.71 16.28
CA GLU A 189 -15.86 -12.79 17.26
C GLU A 189 -14.40 -13.09 17.66
N HIS A 190 -13.46 -12.81 16.76
CA HIS A 190 -12.03 -13.01 16.98
C HIS A 190 -11.32 -11.78 17.59
N SER A 191 -12.03 -10.72 17.99
CA SER A 191 -11.41 -9.47 18.47
C SER A 191 -10.53 -9.63 19.71
N ALA A 192 -10.69 -10.72 20.47
CA ALA A 192 -9.91 -11.02 21.67
C ALA A 192 -8.60 -11.77 21.37
N THR A 193 -8.41 -12.26 20.14
CA THR A 193 -7.26 -13.08 19.74
C THR A 193 -6.35 -12.28 18.82
N PRO A 194 -5.05 -12.11 19.16
CA PRO A 194 -4.14 -11.40 18.27
C PRO A 194 -3.92 -12.14 16.96
N GLY A 195 -3.99 -11.39 15.85
CA GLY A 195 -3.63 -11.91 14.53
C GLY A 195 -4.63 -11.60 13.43
N PRO A 196 -4.40 -12.16 12.23
CA PRO A 196 -5.30 -12.06 11.09
C PRO A 196 -6.68 -12.66 11.40
N ILE A 197 -7.71 -12.17 10.70
CA ILE A 197 -9.07 -12.71 10.83
C ILE A 197 -9.14 -14.07 10.13
N GLY A 198 -9.76 -15.03 10.79
CA GLY A 198 -10.02 -16.34 10.21
C GLY A 198 -10.65 -17.27 11.22
N PRO A 199 -11.16 -18.43 10.77
CA PRO A 199 -11.85 -19.38 11.64
C PRO A 199 -10.97 -19.93 12.76
N GLU A 200 -9.64 -19.89 12.57
CA GLU A 200 -8.65 -20.35 13.53
C GLU A 200 -7.53 -19.30 13.66
N PRO A 201 -6.88 -19.19 14.83
CA PRO A 201 -5.71 -18.34 14.99
C PRO A 201 -4.61 -18.70 13.99
N SER A 202 -4.12 -17.73 13.23
CA SER A 202 -3.10 -17.94 12.21
C SER A 202 -1.77 -17.28 12.55
N LEU A 203 -0.73 -17.65 11.80
CA LEU A 203 0.56 -16.95 11.86
C LEU A 203 0.35 -15.46 11.53
N CYS A 204 1.02 -14.61 12.29
CA CYS A 204 1.02 -13.18 12.15
C CYS A 204 2.20 -12.76 11.28
N ASN A 205 1.90 -12.06 10.19
CA ASN A 205 2.87 -11.40 9.34
C ASN A 205 2.90 -9.91 9.68
N GLY A 206 4.05 -9.27 9.50
CA GLY A 206 4.20 -7.83 9.70
C GLY A 206 5.62 -7.47 10.11
N LEU A 207 6.04 -6.25 9.77
CA LEU A 207 7.40 -5.78 10.04
C LEU A 207 7.70 -5.65 11.53
N GLN A 208 6.65 -5.60 12.37
CA GLN A 208 6.73 -5.69 13.84
C GLN A 208 7.23 -7.06 14.33
N PHE A 209 7.07 -8.12 13.51
CA PHE A 209 7.47 -9.50 13.81
C PHE A 209 8.78 -9.94 13.15
N GLY A 210 9.36 -9.09 12.29
CA GLY A 210 10.57 -9.39 11.55
C GLY A 210 10.28 -9.98 10.17
N TYR A 211 11.22 -10.78 9.65
CA TYR A 211 11.12 -11.37 8.32
C TYR A 211 10.18 -12.59 8.30
N ASP A 212 10.23 -13.41 9.36
CA ASP A 212 9.45 -14.63 9.45
C ASP A 212 8.12 -14.39 10.17
N SER A 213 7.07 -15.06 9.72
CA SER A 213 5.77 -15.10 10.40
C SER A 213 5.90 -15.64 11.82
N GLN A 214 5.16 -15.08 12.78
CA GLN A 214 5.22 -15.47 14.18
C GLN A 214 3.85 -15.91 14.72
N GLY A 215 3.84 -16.63 15.83
CA GLY A 215 2.61 -17.13 16.45
C GLY A 215 2.22 -18.53 15.94
N PRO A 216 0.93 -18.86 15.84
CA PRO A 216 -0.23 -18.05 16.23
C PRO A 216 -0.19 -17.68 17.71
N PHE A 217 -0.84 -16.57 18.08
CA PHE A 217 -0.91 -16.10 19.46
C PHE A 217 -2.33 -16.28 19.99
N PRO A 218 -2.59 -17.26 20.87
CA PRO A 218 -3.95 -17.50 21.37
C PRO A 218 -4.42 -16.40 22.35
N THR A 219 -3.51 -15.61 22.92
CA THR A 219 -3.83 -14.54 23.89
C THR A 219 -2.86 -13.36 23.74
N THR A 220 -3.26 -12.20 24.28
CA THR A 220 -2.38 -11.02 24.38
C THR A 220 -1.14 -11.29 25.25
N THR A 221 -1.24 -12.14 26.28
CA THR A 221 -0.09 -12.59 27.08
C THR A 221 0.90 -13.39 26.23
N ALA A 222 0.43 -14.32 25.38
CA ALA A 222 1.32 -15.06 24.49
C ALA A 222 2.04 -14.13 23.48
N LEU A 223 1.35 -13.09 23.02
CA LEU A 223 1.96 -12.04 22.21
C LEU A 223 3.03 -11.25 23.00
N ALA A 224 2.74 -10.86 24.24
CA ALA A 224 3.69 -10.16 25.11
C ALA A 224 4.95 -11.00 25.38
N GLU A 225 4.77 -12.28 25.70
CA GLU A 225 5.85 -13.24 25.93
C GLU A 225 6.78 -13.38 24.71
N HIS A 226 6.21 -13.32 23.48
CA HIS A 226 7.01 -13.30 22.26
C HIS A 226 7.94 -12.08 22.21
N PHE A 227 7.42 -10.86 22.42
CA PHE A 227 8.26 -9.66 22.42
C PHE A 227 9.28 -9.65 23.56
N HIS A 228 8.92 -10.16 24.74
CA HIS A 228 9.89 -10.35 25.83
C HIS A 228 10.98 -11.35 25.47
N LYS A 229 10.65 -12.43 24.73
CA LYS A 229 11.63 -13.39 24.21
C LYS A 229 12.57 -12.73 23.19
N VAL A 230 12.05 -11.89 22.30
CA VAL A 230 12.86 -11.12 21.34
C VAL A 230 13.84 -10.20 22.08
N LEU A 231 13.41 -9.51 23.14
CA LEU A 231 14.31 -8.72 24.00
C LEU A 231 15.42 -9.58 24.63
N ARG A 232 15.08 -10.76 25.19
CA ARG A 232 16.08 -11.68 25.76
C ARG A 232 17.12 -12.10 24.73
N PHE A 233 16.71 -12.35 23.48
CA PHE A 233 17.65 -12.64 22.39
C PHE A 233 18.53 -11.44 22.04
N ALA A 234 17.98 -10.23 22.00
CA ALA A 234 18.76 -9.01 21.76
C ALA A 234 19.79 -8.76 22.88
N GLN A 235 19.40 -8.95 24.14
CA GLN A 235 20.30 -8.88 25.30
C GLN A 235 21.41 -9.94 25.25
N ALA A 236 21.07 -11.18 24.87
CA ALA A 236 22.04 -12.26 24.72
C ALA A 236 23.10 -11.92 23.65
N ARG A 237 22.68 -11.44 22.47
CA ARG A 237 23.60 -10.96 21.41
C ARG A 237 24.50 -9.84 21.92
N GLY A 238 23.94 -8.91 22.70
CA GLY A 238 24.68 -7.83 23.35
C GLY A 238 25.76 -8.35 24.31
N SER A 239 25.40 -9.28 25.19
CA SER A 239 26.32 -9.88 26.16
C SER A 239 27.46 -10.70 25.53
N GLN A 240 27.22 -11.24 24.33
CA GLN A 240 28.18 -12.01 23.55
C GLN A 240 29.05 -11.13 22.62
N GLY A 241 28.82 -9.81 22.61
CA GLY A 241 29.56 -8.87 21.77
C GLY A 241 29.18 -8.87 20.29
N TYR A 242 28.08 -9.54 19.91
CA TYR A 242 27.59 -9.54 18.52
C TYR A 242 26.84 -8.26 18.14
N ALA A 243 26.36 -7.48 19.13
CA ALA A 243 25.66 -6.22 18.93
C ALA A 243 25.81 -5.33 20.17
N ALA A 244 25.35 -4.09 20.10
CA ALA A 244 25.17 -3.27 21.30
C ALA A 244 24.06 -3.88 22.18
N SER A 245 24.25 -3.84 23.51
CA SER A 245 23.17 -4.24 24.44
C SER A 245 21.99 -3.28 24.32
N PRO A 246 20.73 -3.77 24.24
CA PRO A 246 19.56 -2.91 24.09
C PRO A 246 19.38 -1.85 25.19
N GLY A 247 19.83 -2.13 26.42
CA GLY A 247 19.70 -1.20 27.54
C GLY A 247 18.25 -0.75 27.79
N CYS A 248 17.31 -1.70 27.78
CA CYS A 248 15.90 -1.49 28.08
C CYS A 248 15.30 -2.69 28.82
N ASP A 249 14.26 -2.40 29.59
CA ASP A 249 13.44 -3.38 30.30
C ASP A 249 12.34 -3.94 29.38
N PRO A 250 11.75 -5.10 29.72
CA PRO A 250 10.57 -5.61 29.02
C PRO A 250 9.41 -4.59 29.06
N LEU A 251 8.65 -4.50 27.98
CA LEU A 251 7.41 -3.72 27.96
C LEU A 251 6.39 -4.34 28.92
N ASP A 252 5.62 -3.49 29.61
CA ASP A 252 4.52 -3.93 30.47
C ASP A 252 3.45 -4.67 29.66
N GLU A 253 2.91 -5.78 30.18
CA GLU A 253 1.92 -6.59 29.45
C GLU A 253 0.66 -5.82 29.04
N SER A 254 0.30 -4.76 29.77
CA SER A 254 -0.87 -3.94 29.46
C SER A 254 -0.81 -3.28 28.09
N ILE A 255 0.38 -3.06 27.51
CA ILE A 255 0.52 -2.44 26.19
C ILE A 255 0.11 -3.33 25.03
N PHE A 256 -0.04 -4.64 25.28
CA PHE A 256 -0.52 -5.61 24.31
C PHE A 256 -2.05 -5.73 24.30
N SER A 257 -2.74 -4.87 25.04
CA SER A 257 -4.21 -4.80 25.16
C SER A 257 -4.68 -3.33 25.23
N PRO A 258 -5.90 -2.99 24.79
CA PRO A 258 -6.81 -3.83 24.02
C PRO A 258 -6.28 -4.10 22.61
N LEU A 259 -6.79 -5.16 22.00
CA LEU A 259 -6.65 -5.39 20.58
C LEU A 259 -7.66 -4.52 19.82
N VAL A 260 -7.22 -3.98 18.71
CA VAL A 260 -8.02 -3.18 17.79
C VAL A 260 -7.81 -3.69 16.38
N PHE A 261 -8.79 -3.51 15.50
CA PHE A 261 -8.60 -3.87 14.11
C PHE A 261 -7.60 -2.90 13.45
N THR A 262 -6.60 -3.45 12.80
CA THR A 262 -5.49 -2.75 12.16
C THR A 262 -5.31 -3.26 10.74
N HIS A 263 -4.80 -2.43 9.86
CA HIS A 263 -4.42 -2.77 8.49
C HIS A 263 -2.95 -3.19 8.39
N ASN A 264 -2.07 -2.59 9.21
CA ASN A 264 -0.62 -2.89 9.32
C ASN A 264 0.26 -2.65 8.08
N ASP A 265 -0.31 -2.22 6.95
CA ASP A 265 0.41 -1.83 5.74
C ASP A 265 -0.17 -0.57 5.10
N LEU A 266 -0.63 0.37 5.93
CA LEU A 266 -1.15 1.66 5.47
C LEU A 266 -0.02 2.60 5.04
N ASN A 267 0.25 2.62 3.74
CA ASN A 267 1.21 3.51 3.09
C ASN A 267 0.58 4.20 1.87
N MET A 268 1.30 5.17 1.27
CA MET A 268 0.74 5.96 0.15
C MET A 268 0.50 5.14 -1.14
N ARG A 269 1.02 3.91 -1.25
CA ARG A 269 0.76 2.99 -2.38
C ARG A 269 -0.57 2.25 -2.21
N ASN A 270 -0.98 2.05 -0.96
CA ASN A 270 -2.21 1.34 -0.58
C ASN A 270 -3.41 2.29 -0.30
N ILE A 271 -3.25 3.58 -0.63
CA ILE A 271 -4.31 4.58 -0.59
C ILE A 271 -4.55 5.07 -2.01
N LEU A 272 -5.77 4.95 -2.54
CA LEU A 272 -6.15 5.52 -3.82
C LEU A 272 -6.99 6.79 -3.62
N LEU A 273 -6.63 7.86 -4.30
CA LEU A 273 -7.41 9.10 -4.38
C LEU A 273 -8.19 9.09 -5.70
N ASP A 274 -9.51 9.14 -5.63
CA ASP A 274 -10.38 9.29 -6.80
C ASP A 274 -10.63 10.77 -7.16
N ASP A 275 -11.27 11.00 -8.30
CA ASP A 275 -11.57 12.34 -8.82
C ASP A 275 -12.52 13.15 -7.91
N ASP A 276 -13.34 12.47 -7.11
CA ASP A 276 -14.24 13.08 -6.13
C ASP A 276 -13.53 13.43 -4.81
N GLY A 277 -12.23 13.11 -4.71
CA GLY A 277 -11.42 13.36 -3.52
C GLY A 277 -11.63 12.35 -2.39
N ARG A 278 -12.23 11.17 -2.68
CA ARG A 278 -12.38 10.09 -1.70
C ARG A 278 -11.08 9.29 -1.63
N LEU A 279 -10.78 8.84 -0.43
CA LEU A 279 -9.66 7.94 -0.17
C LEU A 279 -10.18 6.52 -0.06
N TRP A 280 -9.76 5.66 -0.98
CA TRP A 280 -9.98 4.22 -0.97
C TRP A 280 -8.78 3.53 -0.35
N ILE A 281 -9.04 2.54 0.50
CA ILE A 281 -8.02 1.74 1.16
C ILE A 281 -8.03 0.34 0.56
N VAL A 282 -6.87 -0.09 0.09
CA VAL A 282 -6.66 -1.38 -0.60
C VAL A 282 -5.55 -2.17 0.08
N ASP A 283 -5.40 -3.44 -0.31
CA ASP A 283 -4.34 -4.34 0.18
C ASP A 283 -4.42 -4.64 1.68
N TRP A 284 -5.40 -5.46 2.05
CA TRP A 284 -5.70 -5.78 3.46
C TRP A 284 -5.00 -7.06 3.95
N GLY A 285 -3.98 -7.53 3.24
CA GLY A 285 -3.34 -8.83 3.49
C GLY A 285 -2.63 -8.97 4.84
N PHE A 286 -2.26 -7.85 5.47
CA PHE A 286 -1.62 -7.80 6.81
C PHE A 286 -2.58 -7.39 7.93
N SER A 287 -3.87 -7.24 7.61
CA SER A 287 -4.86 -6.76 8.56
C SER A 287 -5.23 -7.81 9.61
N GLY A 288 -5.69 -7.34 10.76
CA GLY A 288 -6.06 -8.19 11.88
C GLY A 288 -6.24 -7.43 13.19
N PHE A 289 -6.51 -8.17 14.26
CA PHE A 289 -6.63 -7.63 15.60
C PHE A 289 -5.26 -7.60 16.29
N PHE A 290 -4.77 -6.39 16.56
CA PHE A 290 -3.45 -6.18 17.14
C PHE A 290 -3.48 -5.04 18.18
N PRO A 291 -2.48 -4.97 19.07
CA PRO A 291 -2.36 -3.84 19.99
C PRO A 291 -2.34 -2.49 19.27
N THR A 292 -2.87 -1.45 19.91
CA THR A 292 -3.08 -0.12 19.29
C THR A 292 -1.85 0.52 18.64
N TRP A 293 -0.65 0.17 19.11
CA TRP A 293 0.61 0.67 18.58
C TRP A 293 1.06 0.00 17.26
N PHE A 294 0.49 -1.15 16.91
CA PHE A 294 0.87 -1.89 15.69
C PHE A 294 0.66 -1.05 14.44
N GLU A 295 -0.49 -0.39 14.31
CA GLU A 295 -0.79 0.45 13.15
C GLU A 295 0.21 1.61 13.03
N TYR A 296 0.54 2.28 14.14
CA TYR A 296 1.51 3.38 14.13
C TYR A 296 2.87 2.92 13.61
N LEU A 297 3.38 1.80 14.13
CA LEU A 297 4.66 1.28 13.65
C LEU A 297 4.54 0.78 12.22
N GLY A 298 3.48 0.05 11.87
CA GLY A 298 3.22 -0.47 10.52
C GLY A 298 3.24 0.62 9.46
N MET A 299 2.57 1.74 9.72
CA MET A 299 2.60 2.92 8.85
C MET A 299 4.01 3.52 8.73
N LEU A 300 4.76 3.63 9.84
CA LEU A 300 6.14 4.15 9.81
C LEU A 300 7.10 3.23 9.03
N PHE A 301 6.89 1.93 9.13
CA PHE A 301 7.64 0.91 8.42
C PHE A 301 7.36 0.91 6.92
N ALA A 302 6.08 0.84 6.56
CA ALA A 302 5.65 0.79 5.18
C ALA A 302 6.01 2.08 4.39
N ALA A 303 6.13 3.20 5.11
CA ALA A 303 6.65 4.47 4.61
C ALA A 303 8.11 4.43 4.15
N GLN A 304 8.91 3.44 4.58
CA GLN A 304 10.32 3.37 4.19
C GLN A 304 10.50 3.18 2.68
N LYS A 305 9.51 2.57 2.01
CA LYS A 305 9.47 2.39 0.56
C LYS A 305 8.93 3.61 -0.20
N ASP A 306 8.45 4.65 0.50
CA ASP A 306 7.90 5.85 -0.14
C ASP A 306 9.00 6.85 -0.52
N ARG A 307 8.85 7.46 -1.71
CA ARG A 307 9.75 8.53 -2.20
C ARG A 307 9.82 9.71 -1.23
N GLU A 308 8.69 10.07 -0.62
CA GLU A 308 8.54 11.16 0.35
C GLU A 308 8.53 10.64 1.81
N ARG A 309 9.38 9.64 2.10
CA ARG A 309 9.46 8.95 3.41
C ARG A 309 9.35 9.88 4.61
N ARG A 310 10.22 10.89 4.71
CA ARG A 310 10.27 11.80 5.88
C ARG A 310 9.00 12.62 6.02
N GLY A 311 8.46 13.10 4.91
CA GLY A 311 7.22 13.87 4.89
C GLY A 311 6.05 13.01 5.36
N TRP A 312 5.90 11.80 4.79
CA TRP A 312 4.84 10.88 5.17
C TRP A 312 4.97 10.41 6.63
N GLN A 313 6.15 10.00 7.10
CA GLN A 313 6.39 9.61 8.50
C GLN A 313 6.06 10.74 9.49
N MET A 314 6.32 12.00 9.13
CA MET A 314 5.88 13.14 9.94
C MET A 314 4.35 13.22 10.00
N MET A 315 3.66 13.00 8.88
CA MET A 315 2.20 13.02 8.82
C MET A 315 1.55 11.85 9.57
N VAL A 316 2.15 10.66 9.56
CA VAL A 316 1.69 9.48 10.33
C VAL A 316 1.48 9.85 11.81
N LYS A 317 2.40 10.62 12.40
CA LYS A 317 2.31 11.08 13.80
C LYS A 317 1.08 11.95 14.10
N PHE A 318 0.47 12.54 13.07
CA PHE A 318 -0.78 13.30 13.18
C PHE A 318 -2.02 12.46 12.83
N MET A 319 -1.84 11.35 12.10
CA MET A 319 -2.93 10.42 11.74
C MET A 319 -3.24 9.44 12.87
N THR A 320 -2.21 8.89 13.50
CA THR A 320 -2.32 7.86 14.53
C THR A 320 -2.24 8.46 15.94
N GLU A 321 -2.39 7.60 16.95
CA GLU A 321 -1.83 7.88 18.28
C GLU A 321 -0.38 7.42 18.30
N PRO A 322 0.59 8.32 18.54
CA PRO A 322 1.99 7.93 18.55
C PRO A 322 2.34 7.06 19.75
N ALA A 323 2.98 5.91 19.51
CA ALA A 323 3.51 5.03 20.53
C ALA A 323 5.03 5.21 20.67
N PHE A 324 5.47 6.43 21.03
CA PHE A 324 6.89 6.80 21.03
C PHE A 324 7.77 5.93 21.95
N GLU A 325 7.21 5.42 23.04
CA GLU A 325 7.91 4.52 23.95
C GLU A 325 8.19 3.17 23.28
N VAL A 326 7.16 2.57 22.67
CA VAL A 326 7.28 1.31 21.92
C VAL A 326 8.21 1.48 20.72
N GLU A 327 8.10 2.60 19.99
CA GLU A 327 8.98 2.93 18.87
C GLU A 327 10.46 2.90 19.29
N ARG A 328 10.80 3.59 20.39
CA ARG A 328 12.18 3.59 20.93
C ARG A 328 12.59 2.22 21.45
N TRP A 329 11.68 1.50 22.09
CA TRP A 329 11.95 0.16 22.60
C TRP A 329 12.27 -0.83 21.48
N MET A 330 11.45 -0.84 20.43
CA MET A 330 11.67 -1.67 19.25
C MET A 330 13.00 -1.35 18.55
N ALA A 331 13.34 -0.05 18.41
CA ALA A 331 14.63 0.35 17.88
C ALA A 331 15.81 -0.22 18.69
N LYS A 332 15.73 -0.18 20.02
CA LYS A 332 16.77 -0.73 20.91
C LYS A 332 16.95 -2.25 20.78
N ILE A 333 15.89 -3.00 20.46
CA ILE A 333 15.97 -4.46 20.30
C ILE A 333 16.32 -4.91 18.86
N GLY A 334 16.61 -3.96 17.97
CA GLY A 334 17.11 -4.23 16.61
C GLY A 334 16.13 -3.93 15.49
N TYR A 335 14.99 -3.32 15.79
CA TYR A 335 14.01 -2.87 14.80
C TYR A 335 14.14 -1.35 14.67
N ASP A 336 15.27 -0.83 14.17
CA ASP A 336 15.47 0.62 13.95
C ASP A 336 14.79 1.07 12.65
N TYR A 337 13.95 2.10 12.76
CA TYR A 337 13.09 2.61 11.69
C TYR A 337 13.64 3.85 10.99
N THR A 338 14.71 4.43 11.55
CA THR A 338 15.24 5.73 11.14
C THR A 338 16.35 5.62 10.09
N GLN A 339 17.04 4.48 10.08
CA GLN A 339 18.10 4.19 9.11
C GLN A 339 17.46 3.43 7.94
N ALA A 340 17.64 3.96 6.73
CA ALA A 340 17.40 3.14 5.54
C ALA A 340 18.51 2.07 5.51
N PRO A 341 18.23 0.84 5.04
CA PRO A 341 19.28 -0.15 4.80
C PRO A 341 20.40 0.40 3.90
#